data_AF-A0A2M7ZG48-F1
#
_entry.id   AF-A0A2M7ZG48-F1
#
_cell.length_a   1.000
_cell.length_b   1.000
_cell.length_c   1.000
_cell.angle_alpha   90.00
_cell.angle_beta   90.00
_cell.angle_gamma   90.00
#
_symmetry.space_group_name_H-M   'P 1'
#
loop_
_entity.id
_entity.type
_entity.pdbx_description
1 polymer ?
#
loop_
_entity_poly.entity_id
_entity_poly.type
_entity_poly.pdbx_seq_one_letter_code
_entity_poly.pdbx_strand_id
1 'polypeptide(L)' 'MPTKFGEISYSVKKENGKYLFNISGNVEIPSKGIWIKNFNDSQTPKKVLINGNLQSNFTSDKILVNTVPALIEIFY' A
#
# COMPACT_ATOMS: atom_id res chain seq x y z
N MET A 1 -12.07 20.28 10.01
CA MET A 1 -12.09 19.12 9.08
C MET A 1 -13.05 18.09 9.64
N PRO A 2 -13.97 17.52 8.85
CA PRO A 2 -14.83 16.43 9.30
C PRO A 2 -14.01 15.16 9.55
N THR A 3 -14.30 14.46 10.65
CA THR A 3 -13.73 13.14 10.94
C THR A 3 -14.35 12.13 9.98
N LYS A 4 -13.50 11.42 9.23
CA LYS A 4 -13.94 10.33 8.36
C LYS A 4 -13.80 9.00 9.11
N PHE A 5 -14.84 8.18 9.04
CA PHE A 5 -14.87 6.84 9.62
C PHE A 5 -14.84 5.80 8.50
N GLY A 6 -14.31 4.62 8.81
CA GLY A 6 -14.28 3.51 7.88
C GLY A 6 -13.55 2.31 8.46
N GLU A 7 -13.72 1.19 7.80
CA GLU A 7 -13.09 -0.07 8.16
C GLU A 7 -12.09 -0.46 7.08
N ILE A 8 -10.93 -0.94 7.50
CA ILE A 8 -9.87 -1.42 6.62
C ILE A 8 -9.48 -2.82 7.08
N SER A 9 -9.53 -3.76 6.17
CA SER A 9 -8.97 -5.10 6.31
C SER A 9 -7.79 -5.25 5.37
N TYR A 10 -6.72 -5.86 5.85
CA TYR A 10 -5.52 -6.09 5.04
C TYR A 10 -4.95 -7.49 5.24
N SER A 11 -4.23 -7.96 4.22
CA SER A 11 -3.46 -9.20 4.28
C SER A 11 -2.13 -9.01 3.58
N VAL A 12 -1.07 -9.61 4.12
CA VAL A 12 0.28 -9.57 3.54
C VAL A 12 0.78 -10.98 3.32
N LYS A 13 1.22 -11.29 2.09
CA LYS A 13 1.82 -12.57 1.73
C LYS A 13 3.15 -12.33 1.04
N LYS A 14 4.19 -13.08 1.41
CA LYS A 14 5.44 -13.14 0.67
C LYS A 14 5.38 -14.31 -0.31
N GLU A 15 5.63 -14.06 -1.59
CA GLU A 15 5.62 -15.10 -2.63
C GLU A 15 6.52 -14.68 -3.80
N ASN A 16 7.29 -15.59 -4.38
CA ASN A 16 8.10 -15.36 -5.58
C ASN A 16 9.00 -14.10 -5.54
N GLY A 17 9.61 -13.82 -4.39
CA GLY A 17 10.51 -12.65 -4.24
C GLY A 17 9.80 -11.29 -4.15
N LYS A 18 8.48 -11.27 -4.02
CA LYS A 18 7.67 -10.06 -3.80
C LYS A 18 6.77 -10.22 -2.58
N TYR A 19 6.24 -9.10 -2.11
CA TYR A 19 5.14 -9.08 -1.16
C TYR A 19 3.86 -8.67 -1.89
N LEU A 20 2.81 -9.45 -1.68
CA LEU A 20 1.44 -9.17 -2.09
C LEU A 20 0.70 -8.63 -0.87
N PHE A 21 0.33 -7.36 -0.92
CA PHE A 21 -0.41 -6.67 0.12
C PHE A 21 -1.80 -6.37 -0.44
N ASN A 22 -2.84 -6.96 0.13
CA ASN A 22 -4.21 -6.69 -0.25
C ASN A 22 -4.84 -5.77 0.80
N ILE A 23 -5.49 -4.70 0.36
CA ILE A 23 -6.25 -3.76 1.19
C ILE A 23 -7.67 -3.74 0.68
N SER A 24 -8.61 -3.92 1.60
CA SER A 24 -10.04 -3.89 1.33
C SER A 24 -10.77 -3.20 2.48
N GLY A 25 -12.02 -2.84 2.26
CA GLY A 25 -12.85 -2.22 3.27
C GLY A 25 -13.61 -1.02 2.74
N ASN A 26 -14.49 -0.49 3.58
CA ASN A 26 -15.31 0.68 3.27
C ASN A 26 -14.75 1.87 4.04
N VAL A 27 -13.89 2.63 3.37
CA VAL A 27 -13.24 3.81 3.95
C VAL A 27 -13.18 4.93 2.92
N GLU A 28 -13.46 6.14 3.38
CA GLU A 28 -13.25 7.34 2.57
C GLU A 28 -11.78 7.78 2.69
N ILE A 29 -11.00 7.51 1.65
CA ILE A 29 -9.56 7.82 1.64
C ILE A 29 -9.34 9.35 1.72
N PRO A 30 -8.46 9.84 2.62
CA PRO A 30 -8.08 11.24 2.66
C PRO A 30 -7.44 11.68 1.33
N SER A 31 -7.52 12.97 0.98
CA SER A 31 -6.94 13.48 -0.28
C SER A 31 -5.43 13.28 -0.41
N LYS A 32 -4.72 13.07 0.71
CA LYS A 32 -3.29 12.75 0.75
C LYS A 32 -2.99 11.24 0.76
N GLY A 33 -4.00 10.41 0.57
CA GLY A 33 -3.90 8.95 0.61
C GLY A 33 -3.67 8.40 2.02
N ILE A 34 -3.31 7.12 2.06
CA ILE A 34 -2.82 6.40 3.24
C ILE A 34 -1.39 5.95 2.98
N TRP A 35 -0.60 5.76 4.05
CA TRP A 35 0.77 5.25 3.95
C TRP A 35 0.84 3.83 4.47
N ILE A 36 1.42 2.95 3.66
CA ILE A 36 1.91 1.67 4.14
C ILE A 36 3.35 1.91 4.62
N LYS A 37 3.60 1.68 5.90
CA LYS A 37 4.96 1.70 6.44
C LYS A 37 5.72 0.48 5.91
N ASN A 38 6.95 0.67 5.46
CA ASN A 38 7.79 -0.41 5.00
C ASN A 38 8.03 -1.40 6.15
N PHE A 39 7.78 -2.68 5.87
CA PHE A 39 7.85 -3.77 6.82
C PHE A 39 8.96 -4.78 6.50
N ASN A 40 9.85 -4.45 5.54
CA ASN A 40 10.96 -5.30 5.11
C ASN A 40 12.31 -4.60 5.40
N ASP A 41 12.63 -4.45 6.69
CA ASP A 41 13.92 -3.95 7.20
C ASP A 41 14.41 -2.63 6.57
N SER A 42 13.49 -1.73 6.23
CA SER A 42 13.78 -0.46 5.52
C SER A 42 14.46 -0.62 4.15
N GLN A 43 14.45 -1.83 3.57
CA GLN A 43 14.96 -2.05 2.21
C GLN A 43 14.11 -1.26 1.22
N THR A 44 14.72 -0.47 0.35
CA THR A 44 13.97 0.26 -0.67
C THR A 44 13.37 -0.71 -1.69
N PRO A 45 12.05 -0.68 -1.96
CA PRO A 45 11.46 -1.46 -3.04
C PRO A 45 12.10 -1.10 -4.38
N LYS A 46 12.38 -2.10 -5.22
CA LYS A 46 12.82 -1.88 -6.61
C LYS A 46 11.65 -1.48 -7.51
N LYS A 47 10.46 -1.98 -7.19
CA LYS A 47 9.24 -1.75 -7.98
C LYS A 47 8.02 -1.92 -7.09
N VAL A 48 7.05 -1.03 -7.26
CA VAL A 48 5.73 -1.14 -6.62
C VAL A 48 4.65 -1.04 -7.68
N LEU A 49 3.72 -2.00 -7.68
CA LEU A 49 2.50 -1.96 -8.48
C LEU A 49 1.31 -1.79 -7.53
N ILE A 50 0.39 -0.87 -7.83
CA ILE A 50 -0.90 -0.76 -7.14
C ILE A 50 -1.99 -1.00 -8.16
N ASN A 51 -2.80 -2.03 -7.96
CA ASN A 51 -3.82 -2.49 -8.90
C ASN A 51 -3.26 -2.67 -10.32
N GLY A 52 -2.03 -3.20 -10.44
CA GLY A 52 -1.31 -3.39 -11.70
C GLY A 52 -0.60 -2.13 -12.25
N ASN A 53 -0.87 -0.95 -11.70
CA ASN A 53 -0.25 0.30 -12.17
C ASN A 53 1.08 0.56 -11.46
N LEU A 54 2.11 0.90 -12.24
CA LEU A 54 3.42 1.28 -11.73
C LEU A 54 3.32 2.57 -10.90
N GLN A 55 3.85 2.53 -9.69
CA GLN A 55 3.95 3.71 -8.83
C GLN A 55 5.40 4.20 -8.76
N SER A 56 5.57 5.50 -8.60
CA SER A 56 6.87 6.15 -8.31
C SER A 56 6.91 6.76 -6.91
N ASN A 57 5.75 6.88 -6.25
CA ASN A 57 5.60 7.56 -4.96
C ASN A 57 5.81 6.59 -3.78
N PHE A 58 7.02 6.05 -3.67
CA PHE A 58 7.45 5.26 -2.53
C PHE A 58 8.88 5.61 -2.12
N THR A 59 9.20 5.41 -0.86
CA THR A 59 10.55 5.56 -0.29
C THR A 59 10.96 4.27 0.41
N SER A 60 12.16 4.25 0.98
CA SER A 60 12.61 3.18 1.88
C SER A 60 11.75 3.02 3.14
N ASP A 61 10.93 4.00 3.50
CA ASP A 61 10.11 3.99 4.72
C ASP A 61 8.61 3.84 4.44
N LYS A 62 8.11 4.34 3.32
CA LYS A 62 6.67 4.37 3.06
C LYS A 62 6.28 4.23 1.60
N ILE A 63 5.13 3.61 1.39
CA ILE A 63 4.47 3.49 0.10
C ILE A 63 3.15 4.24 0.17
N LEU A 64 2.95 5.20 -0.74
CA LEU A 64 1.71 5.97 -0.83
C LEU A 64 0.63 5.16 -1.56
N VAL A 65 -0.54 5.04 -0.93
CA VAL A 65 -1.72 4.37 -1.52
C VAL A 65 -2.88 5.35 -1.55
N ASN A 66 -3.38 5.63 -2.74
CA ASN A 66 -4.44 6.62 -2.96
C ASN A 66 -5.83 5.99 -3.19
N THR A 67 -5.92 4.66 -3.18
CA THR A 67 -7.16 3.93 -3.49
C THR A 67 -7.32 2.74 -2.57
N VAL A 68 -8.56 2.46 -2.17
CA VAL A 68 -8.99 1.23 -1.51
C VAL A 68 -10.33 0.84 -2.15
N PRO A 69 -10.53 -0.43 -2.56
CA PRO A 69 -9.62 -1.58 -2.43
C PRO A 69 -8.37 -1.47 -3.31
N ALA A 70 -7.27 -2.07 -2.84
CA ALA A 70 -5.98 -2.07 -3.54
C ALA A 70 -5.21 -3.37 -3.35
N LEU A 71 -4.75 -3.94 -4.46
CA LEU A 71 -3.72 -4.97 -4.50
C LEU A 71 -2.37 -4.31 -4.77
N ILE A 72 -1.49 -4.32 -3.79
CA ILE A 72 -0.14 -3.78 -3.89
C ILE A 72 0.86 -4.93 -4.04
N GLU A 73 1.68 -4.87 -5.07
CA GLU A 73 2.79 -5.79 -5.29
C GLU A 73 4.12 -5.06 -5.08
N ILE A 74 4.89 -5.48 -4.10
CA ILE A 74 6.14 -4.85 -3.69
C ILE A 74 7.30 -5.79 -4.01
N PHE A 75 8.13 -5.39 -4.96
CA PHE A 75 9.32 -6.14 -5.38
C PHE A 75 10.55 -5.52 -4.71
N TYR A 76 11.31 -6.34 -3.98
CA TYR A 76 12.54 -5.93 -3.30
C TYR A 76 13.80 -6.36 -4.07
#